data_AF-A0A2S8SQR6-F1
#
_entry.id   AF-A0A2S8SQR6-F1
#
_cell.length_a   1.000
_cell.length_b   1.000
_cell.length_c   1.000
_cell.angle_alpha   90.00
_cell.angle_beta   90.00
_cell.angle_gamma   90.00
#
_symmetry.space_group_name_H-M   'P 1'
#
loop_
_entity.id
_entity.type
_entity.pdbx_description
1 polymer ?
#
loop_
_entity_poly.entity_id
_entity_poly.type
_entity_poly.pdbx_seq_one_letter_code
_entity_poly.pdbx_strand_id
1 'polypeptide(L)'
;MKIVALKARPQWAAKIVVGTLVFGAAWGAQAQQDQGGMGQGGPGQGGRRNFQNMTPADRQALQAQMEERRNTQRQEWLRQAITASGVTDVVAQNSILNLMTAQEKSKVALQQQARALATLLTQPETSDVTLKTDLAAYRAAVAAADKQNSDGLAALDAQVKYSTNPRVETLLTLLGVLGNETVKLGGIGEVFPDSPYANRGGFGGGRGGRGGGQGGRQGGGQQGGRGGFDGGQGGGPQG
;
A
#
# COMPACT_ATOMS: atom_id res chain seq x y z
N MET A 1 -10.40 -19.18 49.22
CA MET A 1 -10.17 -18.42 47.96
C MET A 1 -11.32 -17.44 47.77
N LYS A 2 -11.05 -16.13 47.79
CA LYS A 2 -12.07 -15.09 47.57
C LYS A 2 -12.00 -14.64 46.12
N ILE A 3 -13.08 -14.86 45.37
CA ILE A 3 -13.24 -14.41 43.98
C ILE A 3 -13.52 -12.90 44.04
N VAL A 4 -12.58 -12.09 43.57
CA VAL A 4 -12.74 -10.63 43.45
C VAL A 4 -13.51 -10.35 42.17
N ALA A 5 -14.75 -9.90 42.31
CA ALA A 5 -15.60 -9.47 41.21
C ALA A 5 -15.01 -8.21 40.55
N LEU A 6 -14.55 -8.34 39.29
CA LEU A 6 -14.18 -7.22 38.45
C LEU A 6 -15.43 -6.39 38.12
N LYS A 7 -15.52 -5.23 38.76
CA LYS A 7 -16.56 -4.22 38.54
C LYS A 7 -16.39 -3.64 37.12
N ALA A 8 -17.26 -4.06 36.20
CA ALA A 8 -17.35 -3.50 34.86
C ALA A 8 -17.56 -1.98 34.94
N ARG A 9 -16.68 -1.22 34.28
CA ARG A 9 -16.79 0.23 34.19
C ARG A 9 -17.96 0.58 33.24
N PRO A 10 -18.80 1.57 33.60
CA PRO A 10 -19.94 1.95 32.79
C PRO A 10 -19.48 2.51 31.44
N GLN A 11 -20.08 2.01 30.37
CA GLN A 11 -19.89 2.55 29.03
C GLN A 11 -20.41 3.97 28.98
N TRP A 12 -19.54 4.89 28.56
CA TRP A 12 -19.94 6.27 28.34
C TRP A 12 -20.75 6.26 27.06
N ALA A 13 -22.08 6.34 27.21
CA ALA A 13 -23.00 6.61 26.13
C ALA A 13 -22.68 8.00 25.56
N ALA A 14 -21.75 8.05 24.61
CA ALA A 14 -21.58 9.19 23.75
C ALA A 14 -22.89 9.36 22.97
N LYS A 15 -23.69 10.35 23.35
CA LYS A 15 -24.78 10.86 22.51
C LYS A 15 -24.13 11.42 21.26
N ILE A 16 -23.93 10.58 20.25
CA ILE A 16 -23.44 10.98 18.94
C ILE A 16 -24.61 11.71 18.28
N VAL A 17 -24.52 13.03 18.27
CA VAL A 17 -25.24 13.84 17.29
C VAL A 17 -24.79 13.33 15.93
N VAL A 18 -25.68 12.62 15.23
CA VAL A 18 -25.51 12.23 13.84
C VAL A 18 -25.59 13.52 13.01
N GLY A 19 -24.50 14.27 13.03
CA GLY A 19 -24.26 15.29 12.02
C GLY A 19 -23.97 14.55 10.74
N THR A 20 -24.91 14.58 9.80
CA THR A 20 -24.70 14.16 8.42
C THR A 20 -23.56 14.99 7.83
N LEU A 21 -22.33 14.53 8.02
CA LEU A 21 -21.16 15.06 7.34
C LEU A 21 -21.29 14.62 5.89
N VAL A 22 -21.91 15.48 5.08
CA VAL A 22 -21.79 15.46 3.63
C VAL A 22 -20.32 15.70 3.33
N PHE A 23 -19.55 14.62 3.21
CA PHE A 23 -18.20 14.67 2.65
C PHE A 23 -18.34 15.05 1.17
N GLY A 24 -18.35 16.36 0.92
CA GLY A 24 -18.25 16.92 -0.41
C GLY A 24 -17.00 16.39 -1.10
N ALA A 25 -17.21 15.45 -2.00
CA ALA A 25 -16.20 14.93 -2.91
C ALA A 25 -15.79 16.03 -3.89
N ALA A 26 -14.85 16.88 -3.48
CA ALA A 26 -14.19 17.85 -4.35
C ALA A 26 -12.83 18.24 -3.77
N TRP A 27 -11.90 17.29 -3.67
CA TRP A 27 -10.48 17.62 -3.50
C TRP A 27 -9.73 17.10 -4.71
N GLY A 28 -9.23 18.06 -5.49
CA GLY A 28 -8.83 17.90 -6.87
C GLY A 28 -7.61 17.01 -7.08
N ALA A 29 -7.49 16.55 -8.32
CA ALA A 29 -6.33 15.87 -8.87
C ALA A 29 -5.06 16.69 -8.58
N GLN A 30 -4.30 16.28 -7.58
CA GLN A 30 -3.01 16.88 -7.27
C GLN A 30 -2.00 16.37 -8.32
N ALA A 31 -1.63 17.27 -9.24
CA ALA A 31 -0.64 17.01 -10.26
C ALA A 31 0.69 16.60 -9.61
N GLN A 32 1.09 15.36 -9.88
CA GLN A 32 2.34 14.78 -9.41
C GLN A 32 3.49 15.47 -10.16
N GLN A 33 4.19 16.39 -9.49
CA GLN A 33 5.39 17.02 -10.03
C GLN A 33 6.52 15.97 -10.12
N ASP A 34 6.80 15.53 -11.34
CA ASP A 34 7.94 14.68 -11.70
C ASP A 34 9.25 15.41 -11.33
N GLN A 35 9.91 15.00 -10.24
CA GLN A 35 11.31 15.35 -9.99
C GLN A 35 12.21 14.46 -10.86
N GLY A 36 12.74 15.05 -11.93
CA GLY A 36 13.68 14.42 -12.84
C GLY A 36 15.01 14.07 -12.17
N GLY A 37 15.18 12.80 -11.81
CA GLY A 37 16.47 12.22 -11.43
C GLY A 37 17.12 11.48 -12.59
N MET A 38 18.13 12.08 -13.22
CA MET A 38 18.95 11.45 -14.27
C MET A 38 19.86 10.37 -13.65
N GLY A 39 19.38 9.12 -13.64
CA GLY A 39 20.16 7.94 -13.23
C GLY A 39 20.64 7.13 -14.43
N GLN A 40 21.94 7.14 -14.65
CA GLN A 40 22.69 6.56 -15.76
C GLN A 40 22.72 5.01 -15.73
N GLY A 41 22.30 4.39 -16.85
CA GLY A 41 22.89 3.17 -17.42
C GLY A 41 22.76 1.82 -16.70
N GLY A 42 21.67 1.10 -16.95
CA GLY A 42 21.57 -0.36 -16.72
C GLY A 42 20.97 -1.07 -17.95
N PRO A 43 21.56 -2.17 -18.45
CA PRO A 43 21.10 -2.87 -19.65
C PRO A 43 19.86 -3.74 -19.33
N GLY A 44 18.69 -3.12 -19.45
CA GLY A 44 17.36 -3.75 -19.40
C GLY A 44 16.34 -2.93 -20.21
N GLN A 45 16.81 -2.37 -21.33
CA GLN A 45 16.30 -1.14 -21.94
C GLN A 45 15.19 -1.35 -22.98
N GLY A 46 14.29 -2.32 -22.76
CA GLY A 46 13.15 -2.60 -23.66
C GLY A 46 11.85 -1.88 -23.30
N GLY A 47 11.61 -1.60 -22.02
CA GLY A 47 10.29 -1.11 -21.54
C GLY A 47 10.17 0.38 -21.24
N ARG A 48 11.28 1.14 -21.18
CA ARG A 48 11.26 2.54 -20.70
C ARG A 48 10.99 3.60 -21.78
N ARG A 49 11.16 3.27 -23.07
CA ARG A 49 10.95 4.24 -24.17
C ARG A 49 9.47 4.60 -24.40
N ASN A 50 8.53 3.75 -24.00
CA ASN A 50 7.09 4.02 -24.22
C ASN A 50 6.46 4.99 -23.21
N PHE A 51 7.03 5.17 -22.01
CA PHE A 51 6.41 6.04 -21.00
C PHE A 51 6.60 7.53 -21.27
N GLN A 52 7.66 7.93 -21.98
CA GLN A 52 7.95 9.34 -22.28
C GLN A 52 7.01 9.93 -23.33
N ASN A 53 6.41 9.09 -24.18
CA ASN A 53 5.51 9.52 -25.26
C ASN A 53 4.02 9.37 -24.91
N MET A 54 3.67 8.91 -23.70
CA MET A 54 2.26 8.77 -23.29
C MET A 54 1.68 10.12 -22.86
N THR A 55 0.46 10.41 -23.33
CA THR A 55 -0.28 11.58 -22.86
C THR A 55 -0.56 11.47 -21.35
N PRO A 56 -0.81 12.58 -20.64
CA PRO A 56 -1.19 12.53 -19.23
C PRO A 56 -2.42 11.63 -18.96
N ALA A 57 -3.40 11.65 -19.87
CA ALA A 57 -4.59 10.82 -19.78
C ALA A 57 -4.25 9.32 -19.91
N ASP A 58 -3.39 8.95 -20.87
CA ASP A 58 -2.96 7.57 -21.04
C ASP A 58 -2.18 7.07 -19.81
N ARG A 59 -1.34 7.93 -19.22
CA ARG A 59 -0.57 7.59 -18.01
C ARG A 59 -1.49 7.28 -16.84
N GLN A 60 -2.54 8.08 -16.65
CA GLN A 60 -3.52 7.86 -15.60
C GLN A 60 -4.33 6.58 -15.83
N ALA A 61 -4.75 6.32 -17.07
CA ALA A 61 -5.46 5.09 -17.43
C ALA A 61 -4.59 3.84 -17.20
N LEU A 62 -3.32 3.88 -17.61
CA LEU A 62 -2.38 2.79 -17.37
C LEU A 62 -2.12 2.58 -15.88
N GLN A 63 -2.01 3.65 -15.10
CA GLN A 63 -1.83 3.56 -13.65
C GLN A 63 -3.05 2.92 -12.98
N ALA A 64 -4.26 3.32 -13.37
CA ALA A 64 -5.50 2.73 -12.87
C ALA A 64 -5.60 1.24 -13.23
N GLN A 65 -5.29 0.86 -14.47
CA GLN A 65 -5.27 -0.54 -14.88
C GLN A 65 -4.24 -1.37 -14.09
N MET A 66 -3.04 -0.82 -13.86
CA MET A 66 -2.00 -1.48 -13.06
C MET A 66 -2.41 -1.59 -11.59
N GLU A 67 -3.13 -0.61 -11.05
CA GLU A 67 -3.70 -0.68 -9.70
C GLU A 67 -4.79 -1.74 -9.59
N GLU A 68 -5.72 -1.80 -10.55
CA GLU A 68 -6.76 -2.82 -10.61
C GLU A 68 -6.16 -4.23 -10.65
N ARG A 69 -5.20 -4.49 -11.55
CA ARG A 69 -4.50 -5.78 -11.62
C ARG A 69 -3.82 -6.15 -10.30
N ARG A 70 -3.19 -5.17 -9.64
CA ARG A 70 -2.55 -5.39 -8.32
C ARG A 70 -3.60 -5.73 -7.26
N ASN A 71 -4.73 -5.05 -7.26
CA ASN A 71 -5.82 -5.30 -6.32
C ASN A 71 -6.42 -6.69 -6.53
N THR A 72 -6.64 -7.12 -7.78
CA THR A 72 -7.12 -8.48 -8.09
C THR A 72 -6.13 -9.54 -7.62
N GLN A 73 -4.84 -9.38 -7.92
CA GLN A 73 -3.80 -10.32 -7.43
C GLN A 73 -3.71 -10.34 -5.90
N ARG A 74 -3.88 -9.19 -5.24
CA ARG A 74 -3.95 -9.09 -3.77
C ARG A 74 -5.09 -9.93 -3.23
N GLN A 75 -6.29 -9.73 -3.77
CA GLN A 75 -7.50 -10.38 -3.28
C GLN A 75 -7.41 -11.89 -3.48
N GLU A 76 -6.91 -12.35 -4.62
CA GLU A 76 -6.75 -13.78 -4.89
C GLU A 76 -5.74 -14.42 -3.92
N TRP A 77 -4.57 -13.80 -3.73
CA TRP A 77 -3.60 -14.28 -2.74
C TRP A 77 -4.17 -14.30 -1.31
N LEU A 78 -4.92 -13.26 -0.93
CA LEU A 78 -5.59 -13.20 0.38
C LEU A 78 -6.63 -14.32 0.53
N ARG A 79 -7.43 -14.60 -0.51
CA ARG A 79 -8.37 -15.73 -0.50
C ARG A 79 -7.65 -17.06 -0.27
N GLN A 80 -6.52 -17.27 -0.94
CA GLN A 80 -5.72 -18.47 -0.77
C GLN A 80 -5.16 -18.59 0.64
N ALA A 81 -4.64 -17.49 1.21
CA ALA A 81 -4.14 -17.45 2.58
C ALA A 81 -5.25 -17.71 3.63
N ILE A 82 -6.43 -17.11 3.44
CA ILE A 82 -7.61 -17.32 4.30
C ILE A 82 -8.11 -18.78 4.19
N THR A 83 -8.13 -19.34 2.98
CA THR A 83 -8.49 -20.74 2.76
C THR A 83 -7.49 -21.69 3.43
N ALA A 84 -6.18 -21.40 3.32
CA ALA A 84 -5.12 -22.19 3.92
C ALA A 84 -5.18 -22.19 5.46
N SER A 85 -5.75 -21.15 6.08
CA SER A 85 -6.01 -21.13 7.54
C SER A 85 -7.26 -21.93 7.94
N GLY A 86 -7.95 -22.55 7.00
CA GLY A 86 -9.18 -23.32 7.23
C GLY A 86 -10.48 -22.53 7.16
N VAL A 87 -10.45 -21.25 6.76
CA VAL A 87 -11.68 -20.46 6.54
C VAL A 87 -12.12 -20.65 5.09
N THR A 88 -12.99 -21.62 4.85
CA THR A 88 -13.47 -22.00 3.50
C THR A 88 -14.81 -21.37 3.12
N ASP A 89 -15.54 -20.81 4.09
CA ASP A 89 -16.80 -20.11 3.83
C ASP A 89 -16.57 -18.84 3.01
N VAL A 90 -17.18 -18.79 1.82
CA VAL A 90 -16.99 -17.68 0.86
C VAL A 90 -17.53 -16.37 1.44
N VAL A 91 -18.60 -16.42 2.24
CA VAL A 91 -19.18 -15.22 2.84
C VAL A 91 -18.23 -14.65 3.89
N ALA A 92 -17.63 -15.50 4.73
CA ALA A 92 -16.60 -15.13 5.70
C ALA A 92 -15.36 -14.53 5.03
N GLN A 93 -14.85 -15.19 3.98
CA GLN A 93 -13.73 -14.69 3.19
C GLN A 93 -14.01 -13.28 2.63
N ASN A 94 -15.20 -13.10 2.03
CA ASN A 94 -15.61 -11.82 1.47
C ASN A 94 -15.69 -10.73 2.56
N SER A 95 -16.21 -11.05 3.74
CA SER A 95 -16.27 -10.09 4.86
C SER A 95 -14.89 -9.66 5.34
N ILE A 96 -13.92 -10.58 5.42
CA ILE A 96 -12.53 -10.25 5.75
C ILE A 96 -11.93 -9.32 4.67
N LEU A 97 -12.08 -9.68 3.40
CA LEU A 97 -11.56 -8.89 2.27
C LEU A 97 -12.19 -7.49 2.21
N ASN A 98 -13.49 -7.37 2.47
CA ASN A 98 -14.20 -6.11 2.49
C ASN A 98 -13.71 -5.21 3.61
N LEU A 99 -13.48 -5.76 4.82
CA LEU A 99 -12.92 -5.00 5.93
C LEU A 99 -11.50 -4.52 5.62
N MET A 100 -10.63 -5.40 5.11
CA MET A 100 -9.26 -5.03 4.70
C MET A 100 -9.25 -3.93 3.63
N THR A 101 -10.16 -4.02 2.66
CA THR A 101 -10.31 -3.01 1.60
C THR A 101 -10.77 -1.67 2.18
N ALA A 102 -11.72 -1.69 3.12
CA ALA A 102 -12.18 -0.50 3.81
C ALA A 102 -11.06 0.16 4.64
N GLN A 103 -10.29 -0.64 5.39
CA GLN A 103 -9.13 -0.18 6.15
C GLN A 103 -8.07 0.49 5.25
N GLU A 104 -7.71 -0.16 4.13
CA GLU A 104 -6.75 0.41 3.17
C GLU A 104 -7.24 1.73 2.59
N LYS A 105 -8.53 1.80 2.19
CA LYS A 105 -9.12 3.04 1.67
C LYS A 105 -9.06 4.17 2.68
N SER A 106 -9.43 3.91 3.93
CA SER A 106 -9.33 4.90 5.02
C SER A 106 -7.89 5.33 5.26
N LYS A 107 -6.94 4.40 5.26
CA LYS A 107 -5.50 4.69 5.41
C LYS A 107 -5.00 5.60 4.29
N VAL A 108 -5.32 5.32 3.03
CA VAL A 108 -4.91 6.15 1.88
C VAL A 108 -5.48 7.58 2.02
N ALA A 109 -6.76 7.71 2.37
CA ALA A 109 -7.38 9.02 2.58
C ALA A 109 -6.71 9.81 3.73
N LEU A 110 -6.44 9.15 4.86
CA LEU A 110 -5.74 9.76 5.99
C LEU A 110 -4.30 10.16 5.63
N GLN A 111 -3.59 9.34 4.84
CA GLN A 111 -2.25 9.69 4.37
C GLN A 111 -2.24 10.92 3.46
N GLN A 112 -3.24 11.06 2.59
CA GLN A 112 -3.39 12.25 1.74
C GLN A 112 -3.63 13.51 2.59
N GLN A 113 -4.53 13.44 3.59
CA GLN A 113 -4.77 14.55 4.51
C GLN A 113 -3.53 14.91 5.33
N ALA A 114 -2.80 13.91 5.83
CA ALA A 114 -1.56 14.14 6.57
C ALA A 114 -0.48 14.82 5.71
N ARG A 115 -0.36 14.44 4.42
CA ARG A 115 0.55 15.10 3.47
C ARG A 115 0.13 16.54 3.19
N ALA A 116 -1.17 16.79 3.02
CA ALA A 116 -1.69 18.14 2.82
C ALA A 116 -1.37 19.05 4.03
N LEU A 117 -1.58 18.55 5.26
CA LEU A 117 -1.18 19.24 6.49
C LEU A 117 0.34 19.51 6.55
N ALA A 118 1.16 18.53 6.16
CA ALA A 118 2.61 18.71 6.11
C ALA A 118 3.02 19.81 5.12
N THR A 119 2.36 19.89 3.96
CA THR A 119 2.59 20.98 2.99
C THR A 119 2.22 22.34 3.57
N LEU A 120 1.06 22.46 4.22
CA LEU A 120 0.60 23.71 4.84
C LEU A 120 1.58 24.22 5.90
N LEU A 121 2.19 23.32 6.68
CA LEU A 121 3.21 23.68 7.68
C LEU A 121 4.50 24.26 7.08
N THR A 122 4.78 23.99 5.80
CA THR A 122 5.98 24.52 5.11
C THR A 122 5.74 25.83 4.37
N GLN A 123 4.47 26.27 4.27
CA GLN A 123 4.08 27.50 3.59
C GLN A 123 4.10 28.68 4.59
N PRO A 124 4.93 29.71 4.38
CA PRO A 124 5.08 30.83 5.31
C PRO A 124 3.81 31.70 5.45
N GLU A 125 2.93 31.66 4.46
CA GLU A 125 1.66 32.39 4.42
C GLU A 125 0.50 31.67 5.13
N THR A 126 0.68 30.42 5.58
CA THR A 126 -0.38 29.66 6.23
C THR A 126 -0.69 30.24 7.62
N SER A 127 -1.92 30.71 7.82
CA SER A 127 -2.37 31.19 9.12
C SER A 127 -2.57 30.06 10.13
N ASP A 128 -2.35 30.35 11.42
CA ASP A 128 -2.66 29.42 12.52
C ASP A 128 -4.13 28.98 12.53
N VAL A 129 -5.05 29.84 12.08
CA VAL A 129 -6.47 29.54 11.98
C VAL A 129 -6.71 28.44 10.94
N THR A 130 -6.04 28.53 9.78
CA THR A 130 -6.09 27.51 8.73
C THR A 130 -5.54 26.18 9.25
N LEU A 131 -4.33 26.19 9.83
CA LEU A 131 -3.71 24.99 10.40
C LEU A 131 -4.59 24.32 11.47
N LYS A 132 -5.16 25.10 12.38
CA LYS A 132 -6.05 24.60 13.43
C LYS A 132 -7.31 23.96 12.84
N THR A 133 -7.88 24.57 11.81
CA THR A 133 -9.08 24.06 11.12
C THR A 133 -8.79 22.73 10.43
N ASP A 134 -7.73 22.65 9.64
CA ASP A 134 -7.38 21.42 8.90
C ASP A 134 -6.92 20.30 9.84
N LEU A 135 -6.23 20.64 10.94
CA LEU A 135 -5.87 19.67 11.97
C LEU A 135 -7.11 19.09 12.67
N ALA A 136 -8.12 19.92 12.95
CA ALA A 136 -9.38 19.45 13.52
C ALA A 136 -10.13 18.51 12.55
N ALA A 137 -10.15 18.85 11.26
CA ALA A 137 -10.74 18.00 10.22
C ALA A 137 -10.02 16.64 10.11
N TYR A 138 -8.68 16.64 10.09
CA TYR A 138 -7.89 15.41 10.09
C TYR A 138 -8.16 14.53 11.32
N ARG A 139 -8.21 15.12 12.52
CA ARG A 139 -8.54 14.38 13.75
C ARG A 139 -9.94 13.77 13.71
N ALA A 140 -10.92 14.50 13.15
CA ALA A 140 -12.27 13.97 12.96
C ALA A 140 -12.28 12.79 11.97
N ALA A 141 -11.50 12.86 10.89
CA ALA A 141 -11.36 11.76 9.93
C ALA A 141 -10.70 10.52 10.56
N VAL A 142 -9.67 10.70 11.41
CA VAL A 142 -9.05 9.60 12.17
C VAL A 142 -10.09 8.93 13.07
N ALA A 143 -10.83 9.70 13.87
CA ALA A 143 -11.86 9.15 14.75
C ALA A 143 -12.97 8.41 13.99
N ALA A 144 -13.37 8.91 12.81
CA ALA A 144 -14.34 8.24 11.95
C ALA A 144 -13.80 6.91 11.40
N ALA A 145 -12.53 6.88 10.96
CA ALA A 145 -11.88 5.67 10.49
C ALA A 145 -11.73 4.62 11.61
N ASP A 146 -11.34 5.04 12.82
CA ASP A 146 -11.24 4.17 13.99
C ASP A 146 -12.60 3.56 14.35
N LYS A 147 -13.67 4.37 14.33
CA LYS A 147 -15.03 3.88 14.55
C LYS A 147 -15.45 2.88 13.48
N GLN A 148 -15.25 3.20 12.21
CA GLN A 148 -15.57 2.30 11.10
C GLN A 148 -14.82 0.97 11.22
N ASN A 149 -13.56 1.02 11.63
CA ASN A 149 -12.76 -0.16 11.88
C ASN A 149 -13.32 -1.01 13.02
N SER A 150 -13.63 -0.38 14.16
CA SER A 150 -14.25 -1.06 15.31
C SER A 150 -15.59 -1.71 14.96
N ASP A 151 -16.46 -0.99 14.25
CA ASP A 151 -17.77 -1.50 13.82
C ASP A 151 -17.60 -2.68 12.84
N GLY A 152 -16.66 -2.57 11.90
CA GLY A 152 -16.33 -3.63 10.94
C GLY A 152 -15.75 -4.88 11.61
N LEU A 153 -14.92 -4.72 12.64
CA LEU A 153 -14.39 -5.81 13.45
C LEU A 153 -15.50 -6.51 14.24
N ALA A 154 -16.40 -5.76 14.87
CA ALA A 154 -17.54 -6.35 15.58
C ALA A 154 -18.47 -7.12 14.63
N ALA A 155 -18.75 -6.59 13.45
CA ALA A 155 -19.54 -7.27 12.42
C ALA A 155 -18.83 -8.54 11.91
N LEU A 156 -17.51 -8.48 11.71
CA LEU A 156 -16.71 -9.62 11.31
C LEU A 156 -16.73 -10.70 12.38
N ASP A 157 -16.53 -10.36 13.66
CA ASP A 157 -16.55 -11.33 14.76
C ASP A 157 -17.92 -12.00 14.88
N ALA A 158 -19.01 -11.25 14.70
CA ALA A 158 -20.35 -11.81 14.71
C ALA A 158 -20.51 -12.93 13.68
N GLN A 159 -19.85 -12.81 12.52
CA GLN A 159 -19.95 -13.76 11.41
C GLN A 159 -18.93 -14.91 11.49
N VAL A 160 -17.65 -14.61 11.75
CA VAL A 160 -16.56 -15.62 11.67
C VAL A 160 -16.08 -16.10 13.04
N LYS A 161 -16.57 -15.50 14.13
CA LYS A 161 -16.20 -15.82 15.52
C LYS A 161 -14.68 -15.86 15.72
N TYR A 162 -13.96 -14.87 15.18
CA TYR A 162 -12.50 -14.88 15.26
C TYR A 162 -12.05 -14.79 16.73
N SER A 163 -12.78 -14.10 17.60
CA SER A 163 -12.45 -13.91 19.02
C SER A 163 -12.45 -15.21 19.82
N THR A 164 -13.11 -16.27 19.33
CA THR A 164 -13.14 -17.59 19.96
C THR A 164 -12.42 -18.65 19.13
N ASN A 165 -11.87 -18.27 17.97
CA ASN A 165 -11.13 -19.15 17.09
C ASN A 165 -9.68 -18.66 16.96
N PRO A 166 -8.73 -19.21 17.75
CA PRO A 166 -7.35 -18.71 17.81
C PRO A 166 -6.63 -18.78 16.47
N ARG A 167 -7.04 -19.68 15.58
CA ARG A 167 -6.46 -19.81 14.23
C ARG A 167 -6.86 -18.64 13.34
N VAL A 168 -8.14 -18.26 13.36
CA VAL A 168 -8.62 -17.09 12.62
C VAL A 168 -8.09 -15.81 13.24
N GLU A 169 -8.08 -15.70 14.57
CA GLU A 169 -7.49 -14.55 15.27
C GLU A 169 -6.02 -14.34 14.90
N THR A 170 -5.22 -15.42 14.91
CA THR A 170 -3.80 -15.37 14.51
C THR A 170 -3.67 -14.93 13.07
N LEU A 171 -4.45 -15.51 12.15
CA LEU A 171 -4.42 -15.09 10.73
C LEU A 171 -4.72 -13.60 10.60
N LEU A 172 -5.83 -13.11 11.17
CA LEU A 172 -6.24 -11.72 11.07
C LEU A 172 -5.23 -10.78 11.71
N THR A 173 -4.57 -11.20 12.79
CA THR A 173 -3.47 -10.46 13.42
C THR A 173 -2.27 -10.35 12.47
N LEU A 174 -1.83 -11.47 11.88
CA LEU A 174 -0.71 -11.51 10.93
C LEU A 174 -1.00 -10.74 9.64
N LEU A 175 -2.26 -10.71 9.19
CA LEU A 175 -2.73 -9.87 8.08
C LEU A 175 -2.83 -8.38 8.44
N GLY A 176 -2.67 -8.00 9.72
CA GLY A 176 -2.77 -6.62 10.20
C GLY A 176 -4.19 -6.09 10.32
N VAL A 177 -5.19 -6.97 10.46
CA VAL A 177 -6.61 -6.61 10.59
C VAL A 177 -6.99 -6.28 12.03
N LEU A 178 -6.50 -7.06 13.01
CA LEU A 178 -6.83 -6.90 14.43
C LEU A 178 -5.93 -5.93 15.20
N GLY A 179 -4.87 -5.42 14.57
CA GLY A 179 -3.90 -4.56 15.25
C GLY A 179 -2.79 -4.05 14.35
N ASN A 180 -1.79 -3.43 14.99
CA ASN A 180 -0.68 -2.76 14.32
C ASN A 180 0.64 -3.56 14.38
N GLU A 181 0.58 -4.83 14.80
CA GLU A 181 1.74 -5.72 14.94
C GLU A 181 2.44 -5.92 13.60
N THR A 182 1.68 -6.27 12.55
CA THR A 182 2.22 -6.46 11.20
C THR A 182 2.86 -5.18 10.64
N VAL A 183 2.35 -4.01 11.02
CA VAL A 183 2.95 -2.73 10.61
C VAL A 183 4.33 -2.56 11.26
N LYS A 184 4.49 -2.95 12.54
CA LYS A 184 5.79 -2.91 13.23
C LYS A 184 6.80 -3.88 12.65
N LEU A 185 6.33 -4.98 12.05
CA LEU A 185 7.17 -5.98 11.38
C LEU A 185 7.59 -5.57 9.97
N GLY A 186 7.18 -4.41 9.46
CA GLY A 186 7.50 -3.96 8.08
C GLY A 186 6.41 -4.27 7.05
N GLY A 187 5.31 -4.90 7.47
CA GLY A 187 4.14 -5.20 6.64
C GLY A 187 3.94 -6.71 6.39
N ILE A 188 2.91 -7.03 5.60
CA ILE A 188 2.51 -8.42 5.29
C ILE A 188 3.64 -9.19 4.58
N GLY A 189 4.46 -8.52 3.78
CA GLY A 189 5.56 -9.16 3.04
C GLY A 189 6.65 -9.77 3.92
N GLU A 190 6.85 -9.25 5.13
CA GLU A 190 7.86 -9.76 6.09
C GLU A 190 7.34 -10.99 6.85
N VAL A 191 6.02 -11.11 6.99
CA VAL A 191 5.37 -12.22 7.67
C VAL A 191 5.16 -13.41 6.72
N PHE A 192 4.88 -13.13 5.44
CA PHE A 192 4.59 -14.13 4.43
C PHE A 192 5.60 -14.03 3.28
N PRO A 193 6.72 -14.78 3.32
CA PRO A 193 7.80 -14.67 2.32
C PRO A 193 7.36 -15.08 0.91
N ASP A 194 6.36 -15.96 0.80
CA ASP A 194 5.77 -16.36 -0.49
C ASP A 194 4.71 -15.39 -1.00
N SER A 195 4.47 -14.30 -0.26
CA SER A 195 3.52 -13.27 -0.69
C SER A 195 4.04 -12.55 -1.93
N PRO A 196 3.19 -12.18 -2.90
CA PRO A 196 3.58 -11.29 -4.00
C PRO A 196 4.05 -9.91 -3.49
N TYR A 197 3.91 -9.64 -2.18
CA TYR A 197 4.38 -8.44 -1.49
C TYR A 197 5.76 -8.57 -0.84
N ALA A 198 6.31 -9.77 -0.64
CA ALA A 198 7.58 -9.97 0.06
C ALA A 198 8.77 -9.28 -0.63
N ASN A 199 8.80 -9.30 -1.96
CA ASN A 199 9.89 -8.67 -2.73
C ASN A 199 9.62 -7.21 -3.12
N ARG A 200 8.47 -6.64 -2.73
CA ARG A 200 8.08 -5.29 -3.10
C ARG A 200 8.33 -4.38 -1.90
N GLY A 201 9.62 -4.18 -1.61
CA GLY A 201 10.21 -3.31 -0.57
C GLY A 201 9.19 -2.59 0.30
N GLY A 202 9.09 -3.03 1.56
CA GLY A 202 8.14 -2.56 2.56
C GLY A 202 8.03 -1.04 2.68
N PHE A 203 7.04 -0.61 3.47
CA PHE A 203 6.58 0.78 3.66
C PHE A 203 7.67 1.85 4.00
N GLY A 204 8.94 1.49 4.13
CA GLY A 204 10.07 2.40 4.02
C GLY A 204 10.53 2.43 2.58
N GLY A 205 10.15 3.48 1.84
CA GLY A 205 10.50 3.66 0.44
C GLY A 205 11.88 3.10 0.13
N GLY A 206 11.94 2.20 -0.85
CA GLY A 206 13.17 1.82 -1.52
C GLY A 206 13.80 3.08 -2.09
N ARG A 207 14.45 3.84 -1.21
CA ARG A 207 15.65 4.61 -1.48
C ARG A 207 16.54 3.59 -2.15
N GLY A 208 16.54 3.70 -3.48
CA GLY A 208 16.93 2.65 -4.39
C GLY A 208 18.16 1.93 -3.89
N GLY A 209 18.12 0.61 -4.04
CA GLY A 209 19.21 -0.29 -3.68
C GLY A 209 20.56 0.39 -3.84
N ARG A 210 21.07 0.87 -2.70
CA ARG A 210 22.49 1.01 -2.45
C ARG A 210 23.01 -0.41 -2.13
N GLY A 211 22.59 -1.38 -2.96
CA GLY A 211 23.26 -2.65 -3.08
C GLY A 211 24.66 -2.29 -3.54
N GLY A 212 25.62 -2.60 -2.69
CA GLY A 212 26.99 -2.15 -2.83
C GLY A 212 27.54 -2.49 -4.19
N GLY A 213 27.66 -1.48 -5.05
CA GLY A 213 28.73 -1.40 -6.04
C GLY A 213 30.06 -1.18 -5.32
N GLN A 214 30.40 -2.04 -4.36
CA GLN A 214 31.72 -2.15 -3.76
C GLN A 214 32.39 -3.34 -4.43
N GLY A 215 32.76 -3.15 -5.70
CA GLY A 215 33.28 -4.23 -6.54
C GLY A 215 33.73 -3.68 -7.89
N GLY A 216 34.62 -2.69 -7.87
CA GLY A 216 35.17 -2.05 -9.07
C GLY A 216 36.53 -1.41 -8.84
N ARG A 217 37.32 -1.93 -7.90
CA ARG A 217 38.78 -1.79 -7.88
C ARG A 217 39.35 -3.13 -8.38
N GLN A 218 39.62 -3.23 -9.68
CA GLN A 218 40.69 -3.99 -10.33
C GLN A 218 40.34 -4.20 -11.79
N GLY A 219 41.15 -3.60 -12.67
CA GLY A 219 40.98 -3.74 -14.11
C GLY A 219 41.74 -2.68 -14.89
N GLY A 220 42.99 -2.40 -14.49
CA GLY A 220 43.96 -1.85 -15.42
C GLY A 220 44.29 -2.93 -16.47
N GLY A 221 44.29 -2.52 -17.74
CA GLY A 221 44.56 -3.36 -18.91
C GLY A 221 43.71 -2.82 -20.07
N GLN A 222 44.17 -1.89 -20.90
CA GLN A 222 45.29 -2.04 -21.84
C GLN A 222 45.18 -3.33 -22.68
N GLN A 223 44.29 -3.30 -23.66
CA GLN A 223 44.33 -4.06 -24.92
C GLN A 223 43.23 -3.44 -25.81
N GLY A 224 43.46 -2.84 -26.97
CA GLY A 224 44.52 -3.06 -27.94
C GLY A 224 44.13 -4.20 -28.88
N GLY A 225 43.58 -3.90 -30.05
CA GLY A 225 43.25 -4.86 -31.13
C GLY A 225 41.84 -4.63 -31.68
N ARG A 226 41.59 -4.03 -32.85
CA ARG A 226 42.05 -4.29 -34.23
C ARG A 226 41.41 -5.57 -34.81
N GLY A 227 40.62 -5.38 -35.88
CA GLY A 227 40.01 -6.42 -36.73
C GLY A 227 38.47 -6.39 -36.63
N GLY A 228 37.67 -6.04 -37.63
CA GLY A 228 37.87 -6.08 -39.08
C GLY A 228 37.37 -7.41 -39.64
N PHE A 229 36.08 -7.49 -39.99
CA PHE A 229 35.38 -8.46 -40.86
C PHE A 229 34.01 -7.82 -41.12
N ASP A 230 33.65 -7.22 -42.27
CA ASP A 230 33.77 -7.64 -43.67
C ASP A 230 33.13 -9.02 -43.93
N GLY A 231 32.18 -9.05 -44.87
CA GLY A 231 31.87 -10.26 -45.65
C GLY A 231 30.43 -10.79 -45.60
N GLY A 232 29.67 -10.48 -46.66
CA GLY A 232 28.66 -11.37 -47.26
C GLY A 232 27.21 -11.09 -46.85
N GLN A 233 26.27 -10.63 -47.68
CA GLN A 233 26.05 -10.74 -49.14
C GLN A 233 26.04 -12.19 -49.66
N GLY A 234 24.82 -12.67 -49.96
CA GLY A 234 24.48 -13.95 -50.57
C GLY A 234 23.12 -14.38 -50.01
N GLY A 235 22.00 -14.33 -50.73
CA GLY A 235 21.79 -14.62 -52.14
C GLY A 235 21.08 -15.96 -52.24
N GLY A 236 19.83 -15.98 -52.71
CA GLY A 236 19.16 -17.20 -53.15
C GLY A 236 17.66 -17.28 -52.87
N PRO A 237 16.81 -17.13 -53.89
CA PRO A 237 15.45 -17.68 -53.91
C PRO A 237 15.49 -19.12 -54.45
N GLN A 238 14.54 -19.98 -54.03
CA GLN A 238 14.06 -21.14 -54.79
C GLN A 238 12.99 -21.91 -53.99
N GLY A 239 11.87 -22.22 -54.64
CA GLY A 239 10.84 -23.16 -54.17
C GLY A 239 9.45 -22.55 -54.14
#